data_AF-A0A7J3T566-F1
#
_entry.id   AF-A0A7J3T566-F1
#
_cell.length_a   1.000
_cell.length_b   1.000
_cell.length_c   1.000
_cell.angle_alpha   90.00
_cell.angle_beta   90.00
_cell.angle_gamma   90.00
#
_symmetry.space_group_name_H-M   'P 1'
#
loop_
_entity.id
_entity.type
_entity.pdbx_description
1 polymer ?
#
loop_
_entity_poly.entity_id
_entity_poly.type
_entity_poly.pdbx_seq_one_letter_code
_entity_poly.pdbx_strand_id
1 'polypeptide(L)'
;MFLPETKVLSTGDEVIATPRPIPGKIAIVTQSGAFGVAALDYLTGRQIGVSKFVSFGNKCDVKDAEVLHYLLHDDETKVILMYVEDIKSGRDFFAAAEKVTKKKPVVALKSGRTDAGARAAASHTGALAGSDKIYDAVFKQTGIVRAKDMEEFFDMGKALAMQPPARNQNVGIITDAGGPGIMAVDECESIGLNVMRFSGGTIKKFERMKDEGKLPQFASGLNPVDITGSGTDAMFESVTKVLFEDPEVSGIILLGLHHTPAVQEEYIDKVASFACQCDKPIVACDIGETEMAIRTRSRFDRLGVPAYSSPEDAAKAMSALVRYGHYLQKKGAFEAYMETFQHERKKSYCVTK
;
A
#
# COMPACT_ATOMS: atom_id res chain seq x y z
N MET A 1 18.77 -2.10 18.31
CA MET A 1 19.79 -2.42 17.30
C MET A 1 21.12 -1.90 17.83
N PHE A 2 22.21 -2.66 17.73
CA PHE A 2 23.52 -2.26 18.26
C PHE A 2 24.37 -1.46 17.26
N LEU A 3 23.74 -0.84 16.26
CA LEU A 3 24.41 0.01 15.28
C LEU A 3 24.29 1.49 15.71
N PRO A 4 25.30 2.31 15.42
CA PRO A 4 25.26 3.73 15.73
C PRO A 4 24.24 4.44 14.84
N GLU A 5 23.39 5.26 15.46
CA GLU A 5 22.33 6.00 14.78
C GLU A 5 22.90 7.01 13.77
N THR A 6 24.06 7.60 14.11
CA THR A 6 24.79 8.56 13.29
C THR A 6 26.22 8.09 12.97
N LYS A 7 26.82 8.68 11.95
CA LYS A 7 28.24 8.55 11.61
C LYS A 7 28.83 9.93 11.34
N VAL A 8 30.10 10.11 11.70
CA VAL A 8 30.87 11.31 11.35
C VAL A 8 31.61 11.07 10.04
N LEU A 9 31.36 11.90 9.04
CA LEU A 9 32.02 11.86 7.74
C LEU A 9 33.45 12.40 7.84
N SER A 10 34.26 12.16 6.82
CA SER A 10 35.61 12.75 6.73
C SER A 10 35.60 14.28 6.68
N THR A 11 34.46 14.90 6.34
CA THR A 11 34.23 16.35 6.37
C THR A 11 34.00 16.88 7.79
N GLY A 12 33.77 16.00 8.77
CA GLY A 12 33.36 16.37 10.13
C GLY A 12 31.84 16.42 10.32
N ASP A 13 31.05 16.32 9.24
CA ASP A 13 29.59 16.33 9.31
C ASP A 13 29.07 15.04 9.96
N GLU A 14 28.18 15.19 10.93
CA GLU A 14 27.43 14.07 11.51
C GLU A 14 26.18 13.81 10.67
N VAL A 15 26.05 12.60 10.13
CA VAL A 15 24.92 12.18 9.30
C VAL A 15 24.21 10.98 9.89
N ILE A 16 22.90 10.91 9.66
CA ILE A 16 22.07 9.76 10.04
C ILE A 16 22.50 8.54 9.22
N ALA A 17 22.71 7.40 9.88
CA ALA A 17 23.17 6.16 9.29
C ALA A 17 22.28 4.95 9.60
N THR A 18 21.75 4.85 10.82
CA THR A 18 20.76 3.82 11.17
C THR A 18 19.62 4.43 11.98
N PRO A 19 18.69 5.14 11.31
CA PRO A 19 17.61 5.83 12.01
C PRO A 19 16.64 4.85 12.66
N ARG A 20 15.91 5.36 13.65
CA ARG A 20 14.72 4.69 14.18
C ARG A 20 13.48 5.27 13.51
N PRO A 21 12.64 4.44 12.86
CA PRO A 21 11.39 4.94 12.29
C PRO A 21 10.48 5.55 13.35
N ILE A 22 9.64 6.48 12.91
CA ILE A 22 8.56 7.02 13.75
C ILE A 22 7.60 5.91 14.18
N PRO A 23 6.85 6.08 15.28
CA PRO A 23 5.80 5.14 15.65
C PRO A 23 4.77 4.98 14.52
N GLY A 24 4.33 3.75 14.28
CA GLY A 24 3.29 3.46 13.30
C GLY A 24 2.61 2.13 13.55
N LYS A 25 1.99 1.59 12.50
CA LYS A 25 1.10 0.41 12.57
C LYS A 25 1.68 -0.84 11.91
N ILE A 26 2.91 -0.76 11.39
CA ILE A 26 3.55 -1.82 10.61
C ILE A 26 4.58 -2.54 11.46
N ALA A 27 4.46 -3.86 11.60
CA ALA A 27 5.51 -4.70 12.17
C ALA A 27 6.41 -5.23 11.06
N ILE A 28 7.73 -5.15 11.25
CA ILE A 28 8.72 -5.74 10.36
C ILE A 28 9.28 -7.00 11.01
N VAL A 29 9.20 -8.13 10.30
CA VAL A 29 9.76 -9.42 10.72
C VAL A 29 10.77 -9.86 9.67
N THR A 30 12.03 -10.07 10.05
CA THR A 30 13.10 -10.35 9.10
C THR A 30 14.08 -11.42 9.58
N GLN A 31 14.42 -12.33 8.66
CA GLN A 31 15.49 -13.32 8.84
C GLN A 31 16.86 -12.73 8.51
N SER A 32 16.91 -11.69 7.67
CA SER A 32 18.15 -11.01 7.31
C SER A 32 18.37 -9.77 8.19
N GLY A 33 19.47 -9.79 8.95
CA GLY A 33 19.87 -8.65 9.78
C GLY A 33 20.19 -7.41 8.94
N ALA A 34 21.02 -7.56 7.90
CA ALA A 34 21.42 -6.45 7.04
C ALA A 34 20.24 -5.84 6.28
N PHE A 35 19.35 -6.68 5.72
CA PHE A 35 18.12 -6.18 5.11
C PHE A 35 17.23 -5.49 6.13
N GLY A 36 17.13 -6.02 7.35
CA GLY A 36 16.37 -5.40 8.43
C GLY A 36 16.83 -3.98 8.77
N VAL A 37 18.15 -3.74 8.81
CA VAL A 37 18.73 -2.41 9.01
C VAL A 37 18.35 -1.48 7.84
N ALA A 38 18.57 -1.94 6.61
CA ALA A 38 18.24 -1.18 5.41
C ALA A 38 16.73 -0.87 5.32
N ALA A 39 15.87 -1.79 5.78
CA ALA A 39 14.43 -1.59 5.84
C ALA A 39 14.04 -0.46 6.80
N LEU A 40 14.66 -0.37 7.99
CA LEU A 40 14.38 0.72 8.93
C LEU A 40 14.81 2.08 8.37
N ASP A 41 15.94 2.13 7.68
CA ASP A 41 16.40 3.34 6.99
C ASP A 41 15.42 3.77 5.89
N TYR A 42 15.07 2.84 4.99
CA TYR A 42 14.10 3.07 3.93
C TYR A 42 12.73 3.55 4.45
N LEU A 43 12.21 2.90 5.49
CA LEU A 43 10.93 3.29 6.11
C LEU A 43 11.02 4.68 6.74
N THR A 44 12.14 5.04 7.36
CA THR A 44 12.36 6.38 7.90
C THR A 44 12.39 7.42 6.78
N GLY A 45 13.15 7.17 5.72
CA GLY A 45 13.23 8.07 4.56
C GLY A 45 11.88 8.28 3.85
N ARG A 46 11.05 7.24 3.82
CA ARG A 46 9.67 7.28 3.28
C ARG A 46 8.63 7.75 4.32
N GLN A 47 9.03 8.13 5.54
CA GLN A 47 8.16 8.53 6.65
C GLN A 47 7.07 7.50 7.01
N ILE A 48 7.39 6.21 6.85
CA ILE A 48 6.50 5.10 7.18
C ILE A 48 6.82 4.62 8.60
N GLY A 49 5.82 4.70 9.49
CA GLY A 49 6.00 4.35 10.89
C GLY A 49 5.97 2.84 11.17
N VAL A 50 6.73 2.42 12.18
CA VAL A 50 6.88 1.02 12.61
C VAL A 50 6.28 0.83 14.01
N SER A 51 5.51 -0.23 14.21
CA SER A 51 5.00 -0.65 15.52
C SER A 51 6.03 -1.52 16.24
N LYS A 52 6.56 -2.54 15.55
CA LYS A 52 7.53 -3.51 16.07
C LYS A 52 8.57 -3.86 15.00
N PHE A 53 9.80 -4.09 15.43
CA PHE A 53 10.85 -4.64 14.60
C PHE A 53 11.38 -5.94 15.23
N VAL A 54 11.26 -7.05 14.50
CA VAL A 54 11.68 -8.38 14.93
C VAL A 54 12.73 -8.90 13.96
N SER A 55 13.98 -8.93 14.42
CA SER A 55 15.07 -9.62 13.74
C SER A 55 15.42 -10.87 14.55
N PHE A 56 15.20 -12.04 13.97
CA PHE A 56 15.39 -13.34 14.63
C PHE A 56 16.41 -14.26 13.94
N GLY A 57 17.06 -13.78 12.87
CA GLY A 57 18.22 -14.41 12.24
C GLY A 57 18.04 -15.91 12.00
N ASN A 58 18.88 -16.71 12.67
CA ASN A 58 18.94 -18.16 12.53
C ASN A 58 17.69 -18.91 13.01
N LYS A 59 16.76 -18.25 13.74
CA LYS A 59 15.52 -18.84 14.28
C LYS A 59 15.78 -20.10 15.11
N CYS A 60 16.75 -20.04 16.03
CA CYS A 60 17.17 -21.19 16.84
C CYS A 60 16.10 -21.65 17.85
N ASP A 61 15.27 -20.72 18.32
CA ASP A 61 14.24 -20.97 19.34
C ASP A 61 12.88 -20.47 18.85
N VAL A 62 12.63 -19.16 18.94
CA VAL A 62 11.41 -18.51 18.46
C VAL A 62 11.28 -18.60 16.93
N LYS A 63 10.16 -19.13 16.45
CA LYS A 63 9.88 -19.38 15.01
C LYS A 63 8.92 -18.37 14.40
N ASP A 64 8.84 -18.38 13.06
CA ASP A 64 7.94 -17.53 12.27
C ASP A 64 6.47 -17.58 12.76
N ALA A 65 5.97 -18.78 13.10
CA ALA A 65 4.60 -18.99 13.57
C ALA A 65 4.33 -18.35 14.95
N GLU A 66 5.31 -18.35 15.84
CA GLU A 66 5.19 -17.77 17.19
C GLU A 66 5.21 -16.24 17.12
N VAL A 67 6.05 -15.67 16.26
CA VAL A 67 6.05 -14.22 15.98
C VAL A 67 4.70 -13.80 15.40
N LEU A 68 4.17 -14.54 14.43
CA LEU A 68 2.83 -14.29 13.87
C LEU A 68 1.74 -14.38 14.95
N HIS A 69 1.80 -15.37 15.82
CA HIS A 69 0.87 -15.52 16.93
C HIS A 69 0.95 -14.34 17.91
N TYR A 70 2.15 -13.88 18.28
CA TYR A 70 2.33 -12.70 19.09
C TYR A 70 1.72 -11.44 18.43
N LEU A 71 2.07 -11.20 17.16
CA LEU A 71 1.60 -10.02 16.42
C LEU A 71 0.09 -10.05 16.14
N LEU A 72 -0.55 -11.21 16.16
CA LEU A 72 -2.01 -11.32 16.11
C LEU A 72 -2.69 -10.56 17.25
N HIS A 73 -2.10 -10.63 18.44
CA HIS A 73 -2.65 -10.11 19.69
C HIS A 73 -2.10 -8.73 20.08
N ASP A 74 -1.14 -8.19 19.32
CA ASP A 74 -0.56 -6.86 19.55
C ASP A 74 -1.45 -5.75 18.97
N ASP A 75 -2.11 -4.94 19.80
CA ASP A 75 -3.06 -3.92 19.34
C ASP A 75 -2.42 -2.77 18.54
N GLU A 76 -1.11 -2.54 18.71
CA GLU A 76 -0.35 -1.53 17.97
C GLU A 76 -0.09 -1.94 16.51
N THR A 77 0.06 -3.25 16.25
CA THR A 77 0.33 -3.78 14.92
C THR A 77 -0.97 -4.02 14.15
N LYS A 78 -1.08 -3.39 12.97
CA LYS A 78 -2.18 -3.61 12.01
C LYS A 78 -1.74 -4.33 10.74
N VAL A 79 -0.46 -4.21 10.35
CA VAL A 79 0.11 -4.87 9.17
C VAL A 79 1.44 -5.52 9.54
N ILE A 80 1.73 -6.68 8.94
CA ILE A 80 2.99 -7.39 9.16
C ILE A 80 3.72 -7.52 7.82
N LEU A 81 4.96 -7.04 7.75
CA LEU A 81 5.84 -7.25 6.60
C LEU A 81 6.91 -8.28 6.98
N MET A 82 6.97 -9.37 6.22
CA MET A 82 7.86 -10.51 6.46
C MET A 82 8.90 -10.66 5.36
N TYR A 83 10.18 -10.53 5.68
CA TYR A 83 11.26 -10.98 4.81
C TYR A 83 11.59 -12.44 5.11
N VAL A 84 11.38 -13.31 4.12
CA VAL A 84 11.43 -14.77 4.28
C VAL A 84 12.57 -15.36 3.45
N GLU A 85 13.52 -16.02 4.10
CA GLU A 85 14.54 -16.85 3.42
C GLU A 85 14.10 -18.31 3.40
N ASP A 86 13.70 -18.84 4.56
CA ASP A 86 13.12 -20.17 4.70
C ASP A 86 11.98 -20.22 5.73
N ILE A 87 11.22 -21.33 5.73
CA ILE A 87 10.25 -21.70 6.76
C ILE A 87 10.43 -23.20 7.03
N LYS A 88 10.92 -23.55 8.22
CA LYS A 88 11.15 -24.95 8.62
C LYS A 88 9.87 -25.65 9.10
N SER A 89 9.09 -24.99 9.95
CA SER A 89 7.86 -25.54 10.54
C SER A 89 6.62 -25.15 9.71
N GLY A 90 6.53 -25.70 8.48
CA GLY A 90 5.55 -25.25 7.47
C GLY A 90 4.08 -25.39 7.88
N ARG A 91 3.71 -26.46 8.62
CA ARG A 91 2.32 -26.66 9.09
C ARG A 91 1.93 -25.63 10.15
N ASP A 92 2.82 -25.36 11.09
CA ASP A 92 2.59 -24.38 12.15
C ASP A 92 2.53 -22.97 11.56
N PHE A 93 3.41 -22.67 10.61
CA PHE A 93 3.36 -21.41 9.87
C PHE A 93 2.04 -21.25 9.11
N PHE A 94 1.59 -22.28 8.38
CA PHE A 94 0.32 -22.24 7.66
C PHE A 94 -0.85 -21.95 8.60
N ALA A 95 -0.93 -22.67 9.73
CA ALA A 95 -2.00 -22.51 10.71
C ALA A 95 -1.97 -21.13 11.39
N ALA A 96 -0.79 -20.59 11.70
CA ALA A 96 -0.63 -19.25 12.25
C ALA A 96 -1.00 -18.18 11.22
N ALA A 97 -0.45 -18.26 10.00
CA ALA A 97 -0.72 -17.33 8.92
C ALA A 97 -2.21 -17.24 8.59
N GLU A 98 -2.91 -18.38 8.46
CA GLU A 98 -4.34 -18.38 8.15
C GLU A 98 -5.19 -17.70 9.24
N LYS A 99 -4.80 -17.82 10.52
CA LYS A 99 -5.48 -17.13 11.62
C LYS A 99 -5.20 -15.63 11.59
N VAL A 100 -3.94 -15.25 11.35
CA VAL A 100 -3.50 -13.85 11.34
C VAL A 100 -4.12 -13.07 10.21
N THR A 101 -4.05 -13.58 8.98
CA THR A 101 -4.52 -12.87 7.77
C THR A 101 -6.03 -12.68 7.72
N LYS A 102 -6.81 -13.35 8.56
CA LYS A 102 -8.24 -13.04 8.71
C LYS A 102 -8.48 -11.73 9.48
N LYS A 103 -7.48 -11.24 10.21
CA LYS A 103 -7.57 -10.07 11.09
C LYS A 103 -6.57 -8.96 10.75
N LYS A 104 -5.38 -9.32 10.25
CA LYS A 104 -4.28 -8.40 9.97
C LYS A 104 -3.59 -8.83 8.67
N PRO A 105 -3.48 -7.96 7.67
CA PRO A 105 -2.76 -8.30 6.45
C PRO A 105 -1.28 -8.60 6.72
N VAL A 106 -0.76 -9.56 5.96
CA VAL A 106 0.64 -9.95 5.97
C VAL A 106 1.18 -9.83 4.56
N VAL A 107 2.27 -9.08 4.38
CA VAL A 107 3.01 -9.01 3.10
C VAL A 107 4.30 -9.80 3.26
N ALA A 108 4.67 -10.64 2.28
CA ALA A 108 5.90 -11.41 2.30
C ALA A 108 6.79 -11.10 1.10
N LEU A 109 8.06 -10.82 1.37
CA LEU A 109 9.14 -10.78 0.38
C LEU A 109 9.99 -12.05 0.54
N LYS A 110 9.85 -12.98 -0.42
CA LYS A 110 10.57 -14.26 -0.44
C LYS A 110 11.87 -14.12 -1.25
N SER A 111 13.01 -14.25 -0.58
CA SER A 111 14.32 -14.32 -1.25
C SER A 111 14.54 -15.71 -1.88
N GLY A 112 15.52 -15.86 -2.77
CA GLY A 112 15.82 -17.17 -3.37
C GLY A 112 14.72 -17.75 -4.27
N ARG A 113 13.97 -16.88 -4.97
CA ARG A 113 12.81 -17.25 -5.81
C ARG A 113 13.14 -17.96 -7.13
N THR A 114 14.37 -17.81 -7.62
CA THR A 114 14.87 -18.46 -8.84
C THR A 114 15.86 -19.55 -8.49
N ASP A 115 16.16 -20.49 -9.40
CA ASP A 115 17.15 -21.54 -9.13
C ASP A 115 18.52 -20.97 -8.72
N ALA A 116 18.96 -19.89 -9.36
CA ALA A 116 20.21 -19.21 -9.00
C ALA A 116 20.13 -18.55 -7.62
N GLY A 117 19.03 -17.86 -7.31
CA GLY A 117 18.81 -17.25 -6.00
C GLY A 117 18.68 -18.30 -4.89
N ALA A 118 18.00 -19.42 -5.16
CA ALA A 118 17.84 -20.54 -4.26
C ALA A 118 19.20 -21.17 -3.92
N ARG A 119 20.07 -21.37 -4.91
CA ARG A 119 21.45 -21.82 -4.68
C ARG A 119 22.24 -20.81 -3.83
N ALA A 120 22.13 -19.52 -4.12
CA ALA A 120 22.82 -18.48 -3.33
C ALA A 120 22.34 -18.45 -1.87
N ALA A 121 21.02 -18.53 -1.65
CA ALA A 121 20.44 -18.60 -0.31
C ALA A 121 20.86 -19.85 0.45
N ALA A 122 20.89 -21.01 -0.22
CA ALA A 122 21.33 -22.27 0.38
C ALA A 122 22.80 -22.22 0.85
N SER A 123 23.68 -21.59 0.06
CA SER A 123 25.07 -21.37 0.47
C SER A 123 25.19 -20.37 1.64
N HIS A 124 24.29 -19.40 1.72
CA HIS A 124 24.29 -18.38 2.78
C HIS A 124 23.81 -18.92 4.12
N THR A 125 22.76 -19.75 4.13
CA THR A 125 22.13 -20.25 5.37
C THR A 125 22.55 -21.68 5.74
N GLY A 126 23.16 -22.41 4.80
CA GLY A 126 23.45 -23.83 4.94
C GLY A 126 22.22 -24.73 4.89
N ALA A 127 21.03 -24.19 4.59
CA ALA A 127 19.78 -24.93 4.49
C ALA A 127 19.41 -25.22 3.03
N LEU A 128 18.74 -26.36 2.78
CA LEU A 128 18.21 -26.64 1.45
C LEU A 128 17.12 -25.62 1.10
N ALA A 129 17.26 -24.95 -0.04
CA ALA A 129 16.25 -24.00 -0.50
C ALA A 129 14.94 -24.71 -0.83
N GLY A 130 13.85 -24.26 -0.20
CA GLY A 130 12.50 -24.77 -0.47
C GLY A 130 11.99 -24.33 -1.85
N SER A 131 11.05 -25.10 -2.41
CA SER A 131 10.45 -24.79 -3.72
C SER A 131 9.65 -23.49 -3.68
N ASP A 132 10.00 -22.53 -4.52
CA ASP A 132 9.28 -21.24 -4.63
C ASP A 132 7.79 -21.42 -4.95
N LYS A 133 7.45 -22.42 -5.78
CA LYS A 133 6.07 -22.77 -6.12
C LYS A 133 5.25 -23.20 -4.89
N ILE A 134 5.88 -23.85 -3.91
CA ILE A 134 5.22 -24.23 -2.66
C ILE A 134 4.98 -23.00 -1.79
N TYR A 135 5.95 -22.09 -1.67
CA TYR A 135 5.74 -20.81 -0.98
C TYR A 135 4.61 -20.00 -1.62
N ASP A 136 4.57 -19.92 -2.95
CA ASP A 136 3.51 -19.24 -3.68
C ASP A 136 2.12 -19.82 -3.37
N ALA A 137 2.00 -21.15 -3.37
CA ALA A 137 0.76 -21.84 -3.05
C ALA A 137 0.34 -21.58 -1.59
N VAL A 138 1.27 -21.69 -0.64
CA VAL A 138 1.01 -21.41 0.78
C VAL A 138 0.53 -19.98 0.95
N PHE A 139 1.24 -18.99 0.41
CA PHE A 139 0.87 -17.58 0.53
C PHE A 139 -0.53 -17.30 -0.03
N LYS A 140 -0.87 -17.87 -1.20
CA LYS A 140 -2.22 -17.78 -1.79
C LYS A 140 -3.29 -18.42 -0.93
N GLN A 141 -3.01 -19.57 -0.30
CA GLN A 141 -3.97 -20.28 0.54
C GLN A 141 -4.20 -19.60 1.89
N THR A 142 -3.16 -18.99 2.44
CA THR A 142 -3.19 -18.29 3.73
C THR A 142 -3.50 -16.80 3.61
N GLY A 143 -3.64 -16.24 2.40
CA GLY A 143 -3.93 -14.81 2.22
C GLY A 143 -2.77 -13.86 2.48
N ILE A 144 -1.53 -14.38 2.49
CA ILE A 144 -0.34 -13.55 2.52
C ILE A 144 -0.17 -12.89 1.14
N VAL A 145 -0.04 -11.58 1.12
CA VAL A 145 0.23 -10.82 -0.09
C VAL A 145 1.70 -10.94 -0.43
N ARG A 146 2.02 -11.51 -1.59
CA ARG A 146 3.40 -11.71 -2.01
C ARG A 146 3.93 -10.49 -2.76
N ALA A 147 5.04 -9.93 -2.31
CA ALA A 147 5.83 -8.92 -3.02
C ALA A 147 6.99 -9.56 -3.80
N LYS A 148 7.39 -8.94 -4.92
CA LYS A 148 8.44 -9.44 -5.82
C LYS A 148 9.78 -8.75 -5.61
N ASP A 149 9.75 -7.53 -5.09
CA ASP A 149 10.91 -6.71 -4.78
C ASP A 149 10.67 -5.86 -3.52
N MET A 150 11.68 -5.04 -3.18
CA MET A 150 11.68 -4.23 -1.97
C MET A 150 10.67 -3.09 -2.02
N GLU A 151 10.48 -2.47 -3.19
CA GLU A 151 9.57 -1.33 -3.34
C GLU A 151 8.13 -1.81 -3.22
N GLU A 152 7.75 -2.87 -3.94
CA GLU A 152 6.44 -3.52 -3.82
C GLU A 152 6.18 -3.96 -2.36
N PHE A 153 7.19 -4.48 -1.66
CA PHE A 153 7.06 -4.92 -0.28
C PHE A 153 6.65 -3.80 0.69
N PHE A 154 7.28 -2.63 0.58
CA PHE A 154 6.96 -1.49 1.44
C PHE A 154 5.71 -0.75 0.99
N ASP A 155 5.51 -0.61 -0.32
CA ASP A 155 4.37 0.12 -0.88
C ASP A 155 3.04 -0.59 -0.65
N MET A 156 3.01 -1.92 -0.78
CA MET A 156 1.85 -2.73 -0.40
C MET A 156 1.59 -2.66 1.10
N GLY A 157 2.65 -2.71 1.92
CA GLY A 157 2.54 -2.58 3.37
C GLY A 157 1.92 -1.26 3.80
N LYS A 158 2.38 -0.17 3.18
CA LYS A 158 1.86 1.19 3.38
C LYS A 158 0.37 1.28 3.02
N ALA A 159 -0.04 0.76 1.87
CA ALA A 159 -1.45 0.75 1.47
C ALA A 159 -2.32 0.00 2.47
N LEU A 160 -1.95 -1.23 2.81
CA LEU A 160 -2.68 -2.09 3.74
C LEU A 160 -2.77 -1.50 5.16
N ALA A 161 -1.84 -0.62 5.53
CA ALA A 161 -1.84 0.04 6.85
C ALA A 161 -2.78 1.25 6.91
N MET A 162 -3.04 1.87 5.77
CA MET A 162 -3.74 3.16 5.66
C MET A 162 -5.17 3.01 5.11
N GLN A 163 -5.44 1.98 4.31
CA GLN A 163 -6.67 1.84 3.53
C GLN A 163 -7.43 0.53 3.81
N PRO A 164 -8.77 0.53 3.68
CA PRO A 164 -9.56 -0.70 3.78
C PRO A 164 -9.29 -1.62 2.58
N PRO A 165 -9.51 -2.94 2.71
CA PRO A 165 -9.49 -3.84 1.57
C PRO A 165 -10.55 -3.48 0.53
N ALA A 166 -10.24 -3.64 -0.76
CA ALA A 166 -11.21 -3.42 -1.82
C ALA A 166 -12.17 -4.62 -1.94
N ARG A 167 -13.44 -4.36 -2.32
CA ARG A 167 -14.47 -5.40 -2.42
C ARG A 167 -14.33 -6.25 -3.70
N ASN A 168 -13.77 -5.70 -4.77
CA ASN A 168 -13.45 -6.41 -6.01
C ASN A 168 -12.28 -5.73 -6.73
N GLN A 169 -11.88 -6.25 -7.90
CA GLN A 169 -10.74 -5.72 -8.67
C GLN A 169 -11.06 -4.53 -9.60
N ASN A 170 -12.28 -3.99 -9.59
CA ASN A 170 -12.64 -2.86 -10.46
C ASN A 170 -12.16 -1.54 -9.84
N VAL A 171 -11.34 -0.80 -10.58
CA VAL A 171 -10.74 0.45 -10.11
C VAL A 171 -11.19 1.62 -10.97
N GLY A 172 -11.43 2.76 -10.32
CA GLY A 172 -11.66 4.04 -10.97
C GLY A 172 -10.39 4.88 -10.92
N ILE A 173 -10.00 5.47 -12.05
CA ILE A 173 -8.79 6.30 -12.14
C ILE A 173 -9.20 7.75 -12.35
N ILE A 174 -8.57 8.66 -11.61
CA ILE A 174 -8.70 10.12 -11.78
C ILE A 174 -7.35 10.65 -12.19
N THR A 175 -7.29 11.52 -13.19
CA THR A 175 -6.04 12.15 -13.61
C THR A 175 -6.25 13.55 -14.18
N ASP A 176 -5.27 14.43 -14.03
CA ASP A 176 -5.14 15.69 -14.76
C ASP A 176 -4.20 15.58 -15.97
N ALA A 177 -3.66 14.39 -16.26
CA ALA A 177 -2.76 14.16 -17.38
C ALA A 177 -2.97 12.79 -18.04
N GLY A 178 -3.38 12.81 -19.31
CA GLY A 178 -3.66 11.59 -20.08
C GLY A 178 -2.52 10.57 -20.15
N GLY A 179 -1.27 10.99 -20.27
CA GLY A 179 -0.10 10.08 -20.34
C GLY A 179 0.04 9.20 -19.09
N PRO A 180 0.25 9.80 -17.90
CA PRO A 180 0.25 9.08 -16.63
C PRO A 180 -1.04 8.28 -16.37
N GLY A 181 -2.20 8.81 -16.79
CA GLY A 181 -3.47 8.07 -16.74
C GLY A 181 -3.42 6.75 -17.53
N ILE A 182 -2.89 6.78 -18.76
CA ILE A 182 -2.71 5.57 -19.60
C ILE A 182 -1.72 4.59 -18.95
N MET A 183 -0.61 5.09 -18.40
CA MET A 183 0.37 4.24 -17.68
C MET A 183 -0.29 3.52 -16.49
N ALA A 184 -1.16 4.22 -15.74
CA ALA A 184 -1.93 3.60 -14.65
C ALA A 184 -2.88 2.50 -15.17
N VAL A 185 -3.55 2.74 -16.31
CA VAL A 185 -4.44 1.74 -16.94
C VAL A 185 -3.66 0.50 -17.34
N ASP A 186 -2.55 0.67 -18.06
CA ASP A 186 -1.71 -0.43 -18.55
C ASP A 186 -1.20 -1.28 -17.38
N GLU A 187 -0.67 -0.66 -16.32
CA GLU A 187 -0.21 -1.43 -15.16
C GLU A 187 -1.39 -2.14 -14.47
N CYS A 188 -2.52 -1.45 -14.24
CA CYS A 188 -3.71 -2.04 -13.62
C CYS A 188 -4.16 -3.32 -14.33
N GLU A 189 -4.35 -3.26 -15.65
CA GLU A 189 -4.78 -4.41 -16.45
C GLU A 189 -3.72 -5.52 -16.44
N SER A 190 -2.44 -5.17 -16.54
CA SER A 190 -1.35 -6.17 -16.57
C SER A 190 -1.22 -6.98 -15.26
N ILE A 191 -1.64 -6.41 -14.12
CA ILE A 191 -1.61 -7.07 -12.81
C ILE A 191 -2.97 -7.61 -12.36
N GLY A 192 -3.97 -7.58 -13.25
CA GLY A 192 -5.29 -8.19 -13.06
C GLY A 192 -6.30 -7.33 -12.30
N LEU A 193 -6.09 -6.01 -12.24
CA LEU A 193 -7.13 -5.03 -11.91
C LEU A 193 -7.94 -4.74 -13.18
N ASN A 194 -9.20 -4.31 -13.02
CA ASN A 194 -10.07 -3.98 -14.13
C ASN A 194 -10.34 -2.47 -14.17
N VAL A 195 -10.10 -1.82 -15.31
CA VAL A 195 -10.47 -0.43 -15.59
C VAL A 195 -11.74 -0.41 -16.43
N MET A 196 -12.86 -0.79 -15.80
CA MET A 196 -14.16 -0.90 -16.48
C MET A 196 -14.80 0.47 -16.69
N ARG A 197 -15.74 0.53 -17.64
CA ARG A 197 -16.66 1.68 -17.76
C ARG A 197 -17.45 1.86 -16.45
N PHE A 198 -17.61 3.12 -16.04
CA PHE A 198 -18.48 3.48 -14.92
C PHE A 198 -19.95 3.17 -15.21
N SER A 199 -20.74 3.19 -14.14
CA SER A 199 -22.19 3.08 -14.26
C SER A 199 -22.77 4.20 -15.12
N GLY A 200 -23.90 3.92 -15.80
CA GLY A 200 -24.60 4.94 -16.59
C GLY A 200 -25.05 6.15 -15.75
N GLY A 201 -25.27 5.96 -14.44
CA GLY A 201 -25.58 7.04 -13.50
C GLY A 201 -24.40 7.98 -13.28
N THR A 202 -23.21 7.42 -13.09
CA THR A 202 -21.95 8.18 -12.94
C THR A 202 -21.57 8.93 -14.21
N ILE A 203 -21.67 8.29 -15.38
CA ILE A 203 -21.41 8.96 -16.66
C ILE A 203 -22.34 10.19 -16.82
N LYS A 204 -23.64 10.03 -16.53
CA LYS A 204 -24.61 11.15 -16.56
C LYS A 204 -24.30 12.25 -15.53
N LYS A 205 -23.71 11.93 -14.38
CA LYS A 205 -23.26 12.94 -13.40
C LYS A 205 -22.10 13.75 -13.97
N PHE A 206 -21.12 13.11 -14.60
CA PHE A 206 -20.00 13.82 -15.22
C PHE A 206 -20.45 14.71 -16.39
N GLU A 207 -21.35 14.23 -17.26
CA GLU A 207 -21.89 15.06 -18.34
C GLU A 207 -22.61 16.29 -17.79
N ARG A 208 -23.42 16.14 -16.73
CA ARG A 208 -24.06 17.28 -16.06
C ARG A 208 -23.05 18.25 -15.45
N MET A 209 -21.97 17.75 -14.86
CA MET A 209 -20.90 18.59 -14.34
C MET A 209 -20.22 19.41 -15.45
N LYS A 210 -20.12 18.87 -16.67
CA LYS A 210 -19.67 19.64 -17.83
C LYS A 210 -20.67 20.72 -18.22
N ASP A 211 -21.96 20.38 -18.29
CA ASP A 211 -23.03 21.34 -18.62
C ASP A 211 -23.12 22.48 -17.60
N GLU A 212 -22.89 22.19 -16.31
CA GLU A 212 -22.84 23.16 -15.22
C GLU A 212 -21.53 23.97 -15.16
N GLY A 213 -20.57 23.70 -16.05
CA GLY A 213 -19.26 24.37 -16.09
C GLY A 213 -18.30 23.98 -14.95
N LYS A 214 -18.61 22.89 -14.22
CA LYS A 214 -17.74 22.35 -13.15
C LYS A 214 -16.60 21.50 -13.70
N LEU A 215 -16.77 20.93 -14.90
CA LEU A 215 -15.72 20.26 -15.66
C LEU A 215 -15.60 20.88 -17.04
N PRO A 216 -14.40 20.91 -17.64
CA PRO A 216 -14.24 21.30 -19.03
C PRO A 216 -15.03 20.37 -19.96
N GLN A 217 -15.62 20.91 -21.03
CA GLN A 217 -16.38 20.13 -22.01
C GLN A 217 -15.55 19.03 -22.69
N PHE A 218 -14.23 19.24 -22.79
CA PHE A 218 -13.28 18.29 -23.36
C PHE A 218 -12.69 17.30 -22.34
N ALA A 219 -13.09 17.37 -21.07
CA ALA A 219 -12.68 16.38 -20.07
C ALA A 219 -13.31 15.00 -20.37
N SER A 220 -12.57 13.93 -20.11
CA SER A 220 -13.10 12.57 -20.21
C SER A 220 -13.88 12.23 -18.94
N GLY A 221 -15.19 11.96 -19.07
CA GLY A 221 -16.03 11.42 -18.00
C GLY A 221 -16.07 9.88 -17.98
N LEU A 222 -15.18 9.24 -18.74
CA LEU A 222 -15.03 7.78 -18.77
C LEU A 222 -13.96 7.36 -17.76
N ASN A 223 -13.58 6.09 -17.73
CA ASN A 223 -12.50 5.59 -16.89
C ASN A 223 -11.23 5.42 -17.74
N PRO A 224 -10.14 6.17 -17.51
CA PRO A 224 -9.94 7.20 -16.49
C PRO A 224 -10.74 8.50 -16.68
N VAL A 225 -11.09 9.14 -15.55
CA VAL A 225 -11.62 10.51 -15.55
C VAL A 225 -10.44 11.46 -15.75
N ASP A 226 -10.30 11.99 -16.96
CA ASP A 226 -9.24 12.93 -17.32
C ASP A 226 -9.79 14.36 -17.25
N ILE A 227 -9.43 15.09 -16.19
CA ILE A 227 -9.79 16.50 -15.97
C ILE A 227 -8.83 17.46 -16.67
N THR A 228 -7.81 16.93 -17.36
CA THR A 228 -6.81 17.64 -18.18
C THR A 228 -5.91 18.58 -17.40
N GLY A 229 -4.95 19.21 -18.10
CA GLY A 229 -4.06 20.22 -17.50
C GLY A 229 -4.76 21.49 -16.99
N SER A 230 -6.08 21.61 -17.17
CA SER A 230 -6.95 22.63 -16.57
C SER A 230 -7.57 22.17 -15.24
N GLY A 231 -7.12 21.04 -14.69
CA GLY A 231 -7.56 20.53 -13.39
C GLY A 231 -7.43 21.56 -12.28
N THR A 232 -8.37 21.52 -11.34
CA THR A 232 -8.38 22.40 -10.17
C THR A 232 -8.68 21.58 -8.92
N ASP A 233 -8.40 22.15 -7.75
CA ASP A 233 -8.69 21.49 -6.48
C ASP A 233 -10.16 21.07 -6.34
N ALA A 234 -11.08 21.92 -6.80
CA ALA A 234 -12.52 21.65 -6.75
C ALA A 234 -12.94 20.52 -7.71
N MET A 235 -12.25 20.36 -8.84
CA MET A 235 -12.50 19.28 -9.79
C MET A 235 -12.07 17.94 -9.22
N PHE A 236 -10.86 17.85 -8.63
CA PHE A 236 -10.40 16.63 -7.95
C PHE A 236 -11.35 16.21 -6.84
N GLU A 237 -11.78 17.15 -6.00
CA GLU A 237 -12.74 16.88 -4.93
C GLU A 237 -14.07 16.33 -5.49
N SER A 238 -14.64 17.02 -6.47
CA SER A 238 -15.95 16.67 -7.03
C SER A 238 -15.94 15.32 -7.75
N VAL A 239 -14.92 15.07 -8.57
CA VAL A 239 -14.76 13.80 -9.29
C VAL A 239 -14.54 12.65 -8.32
N THR A 240 -13.72 12.85 -7.29
CA THR A 240 -13.47 11.83 -6.26
C THR A 240 -14.76 11.43 -5.57
N LYS A 241 -15.59 12.40 -5.16
CA LYS A 241 -16.90 12.14 -4.53
C LYS A 241 -17.80 11.30 -5.43
N VAL A 242 -17.88 11.64 -6.72
CA VAL A 242 -18.69 10.89 -7.70
C VAL A 242 -18.20 9.44 -7.83
N LEU A 243 -16.89 9.19 -7.89
CA LEU A 243 -16.36 7.83 -8.02
C LEU A 243 -16.53 6.98 -6.75
N PHE A 244 -16.48 7.59 -5.57
CA PHE A 244 -16.84 6.89 -4.33
C PHE A 244 -18.29 6.41 -4.33
N GLU A 245 -19.19 7.09 -5.04
CA GLU A 245 -20.60 6.71 -5.19
C GLU A 245 -20.87 5.72 -6.34
N ASP A 246 -19.90 5.49 -7.25
CA ASP A 246 -20.12 4.60 -8.39
C ASP A 246 -20.18 3.12 -7.96
N PRO A 247 -21.27 2.38 -8.24
CA PRO A 247 -21.41 1.01 -7.76
C PRO A 247 -20.46 -0.01 -8.45
N GLU A 248 -19.91 0.32 -9.61
CA GLU A 248 -19.01 -0.55 -10.38
C GLU A 248 -17.55 -0.44 -9.91
N VAL A 249 -17.21 0.63 -9.17
CA VAL A 249 -15.85 0.91 -8.67
C VAL A 249 -15.69 0.42 -7.23
N SER A 250 -14.64 -0.37 -6.96
CA SER A 250 -14.28 -0.83 -5.61
C SER A 250 -13.01 -0.21 -5.03
N GLY A 251 -12.23 0.51 -5.82
CA GLY A 251 -11.05 1.25 -5.36
C GLY A 251 -10.72 2.40 -6.30
N ILE A 252 -10.10 3.45 -5.78
CA ILE A 252 -9.78 4.67 -6.56
C ILE A 252 -8.28 4.89 -6.61
N ILE A 253 -7.75 5.16 -7.79
CA ILE A 253 -6.38 5.64 -8.00
C ILE A 253 -6.48 7.10 -8.45
N LEU A 254 -5.97 8.00 -7.61
CA LEU A 254 -5.98 9.44 -7.90
C LEU A 254 -4.57 9.88 -8.31
N LEU A 255 -4.41 10.28 -9.57
CA LEU A 255 -3.20 10.90 -10.09
C LEU A 255 -3.42 12.42 -10.05
N GLY A 256 -2.83 13.09 -9.06
CA GLY A 256 -2.91 14.54 -8.89
C GLY A 256 -1.54 15.15 -9.06
N LEU A 257 -1.18 15.51 -10.30
CA LEU A 257 0.17 15.98 -10.59
C LEU A 257 0.30 17.45 -10.18
N HIS A 258 1.24 17.75 -9.28
CA HIS A 258 1.47 19.11 -8.77
C HIS A 258 1.91 20.14 -9.82
N HIS A 259 2.16 19.73 -11.06
CA HIS A 259 2.65 20.60 -12.13
C HIS A 259 1.56 21.52 -12.70
N THR A 260 0.29 21.17 -12.56
CA THR A 260 -0.82 21.94 -13.14
C THR A 260 -1.06 23.23 -12.34
N PRO A 261 -1.05 24.43 -12.97
CA PRO A 261 -1.02 25.71 -12.23
C PRO A 261 -2.21 25.96 -11.30
N ALA A 262 -3.38 25.41 -11.64
CA ALA A 262 -4.61 25.60 -10.87
C ALA A 262 -4.84 24.51 -9.81
N VAL A 263 -3.93 23.53 -9.72
CA VAL A 263 -3.87 22.55 -8.64
C VAL A 263 -2.90 23.07 -7.60
N GLN A 264 -3.38 23.22 -6.37
CA GLN A 264 -2.59 23.69 -5.25
C GLN A 264 -2.42 22.51 -4.29
N GLU A 265 -2.84 22.64 -3.03
CA GLU A 265 -2.77 21.56 -2.04
C GLU A 265 -4.10 21.32 -1.30
N GLU A 266 -5.11 22.19 -1.46
CA GLU A 266 -6.33 22.10 -0.65
C GLU A 266 -7.17 20.87 -0.98
N TYR A 267 -7.08 20.38 -2.22
CA TYR A 267 -7.80 19.18 -2.63
C TYR A 267 -7.35 17.94 -1.86
N ILE A 268 -6.09 17.89 -1.42
CA ILE A 268 -5.52 16.76 -0.67
C ILE A 268 -6.31 16.55 0.62
N ASP A 269 -6.49 17.64 1.36
CA ASP A 269 -7.26 17.68 2.60
C ASP A 269 -8.73 17.31 2.40
N LYS A 270 -9.36 17.88 1.36
CA LYS A 270 -10.78 17.64 1.06
C LYS A 270 -11.02 16.19 0.61
N VAL A 271 -10.16 15.65 -0.25
CA VAL A 271 -10.19 14.26 -0.71
C VAL A 271 -9.99 13.30 0.46
N ALA A 272 -8.95 13.50 1.28
CA ALA A 272 -8.67 12.60 2.40
C ALA A 272 -9.77 12.64 3.48
N SER A 273 -10.29 13.83 3.79
CA SER A 273 -11.41 14.03 4.71
C SER A 273 -12.70 13.35 4.25
N PHE A 274 -12.96 13.32 2.94
CA PHE A 274 -14.10 12.59 2.38
C PHE A 274 -13.84 11.09 2.37
N ALA A 275 -12.68 10.64 1.90
CA ALA A 275 -12.30 9.23 1.83
C ALA A 275 -12.34 8.53 3.19
N CYS A 276 -12.00 9.23 4.28
CA CYS A 276 -12.05 8.66 5.64
C CYS A 276 -13.48 8.30 6.10
N GLN A 277 -14.51 8.74 5.39
CA GLN A 277 -15.92 8.44 5.64
C GLN A 277 -16.47 7.35 4.71
N CYS A 278 -15.67 6.88 3.74
CA CYS A 278 -16.08 5.93 2.73
C CYS A 278 -15.43 4.54 2.90
N ASP A 279 -16.04 3.53 2.30
CA ASP A 279 -15.66 2.12 2.50
C ASP A 279 -14.79 1.55 1.38
N LYS A 280 -14.52 2.36 0.36
CA LYS A 280 -13.62 2.01 -0.74
C LYS A 280 -12.21 2.52 -0.43
N PRO A 281 -11.15 1.76 -0.74
CA PRO A 281 -9.80 2.30 -0.70
C PRO A 281 -9.56 3.38 -1.76
N ILE A 282 -8.67 4.31 -1.42
CA ILE A 282 -8.06 5.25 -2.34
C ILE A 282 -6.54 5.26 -2.17
N VAL A 283 -5.82 5.31 -3.28
CA VAL A 283 -4.38 5.55 -3.32
C VAL A 283 -4.11 6.77 -4.19
N ALA A 284 -3.06 7.53 -3.87
CA ALA A 284 -2.67 8.73 -4.60
C ALA A 284 -1.36 8.53 -5.36
N CYS A 285 -1.15 9.30 -6.41
CA CYS A 285 0.09 9.37 -7.15
C CYS A 285 0.38 10.83 -7.50
N ASP A 286 1.60 11.26 -7.21
CA ASP A 286 2.16 12.52 -7.69
C ASP A 286 3.58 12.24 -8.18
N ILE A 287 3.85 12.52 -9.46
CA ILE A 287 5.09 12.14 -10.13
C ILE A 287 6.12 13.27 -9.95
N GLY A 288 7.32 12.91 -9.49
CA GLY A 288 8.45 13.82 -9.37
C GLY A 288 9.19 13.68 -8.04
N GLU A 289 10.38 14.26 -7.95
CA GLU A 289 11.25 14.19 -6.76
C GLU A 289 11.63 15.56 -6.22
N THR A 290 10.96 16.62 -6.70
CA THR A 290 11.13 17.97 -6.17
C THR A 290 10.45 18.12 -4.82
N GLU A 291 10.74 19.22 -4.12
CA GLU A 291 10.14 19.53 -2.82
C GLU A 291 8.61 19.52 -2.85
N MET A 292 8.00 20.00 -3.93
CA MET A 292 6.54 19.99 -4.08
C MET A 292 5.99 18.58 -4.16
N ALA A 293 6.60 17.71 -4.98
CA ALA A 293 6.17 16.32 -5.11
C ALA A 293 6.28 15.56 -3.78
N ILE A 294 7.39 15.76 -3.05
CA ILE A 294 7.60 15.18 -1.72
C ILE A 294 6.55 15.71 -0.72
N ARG A 295 6.25 17.02 -0.75
CA ARG A 295 5.27 17.65 0.13
C ARG A 295 3.85 17.12 -0.14
N THR A 296 3.45 17.02 -1.40
CA THR A 296 2.14 16.47 -1.82
C THR A 296 1.96 15.06 -1.30
N ARG A 297 2.90 14.16 -1.61
CA ARG A 297 2.83 12.75 -1.17
C ARG A 297 2.83 12.63 0.36
N SER A 298 3.71 13.39 1.03
CA SER A 298 3.77 13.42 2.50
C SER A 298 2.48 13.96 3.15
N ARG A 299 1.79 14.92 2.51
CA ARG A 299 0.49 15.42 2.99
C ARG A 299 -0.60 14.36 2.87
N PHE A 300 -0.70 13.67 1.74
CA PHE A 300 -1.60 12.53 1.57
C PHE A 300 -1.35 11.45 2.64
N ASP A 301 -0.08 11.05 2.83
CA ASP A 301 0.29 10.00 3.79
C ASP A 301 -0.11 10.34 5.23
N ARG A 302 0.14 11.58 5.66
CA ARG A 302 -0.26 12.07 6.99
C ARG A 302 -1.77 12.05 7.20
N LEU A 303 -2.55 12.20 6.12
CA LEU A 303 -4.01 12.16 6.15
C LEU A 303 -4.56 10.75 5.93
N GLY A 304 -3.69 9.74 5.86
CA GLY A 304 -4.05 8.34 5.74
C GLY A 304 -4.41 7.90 4.32
N VAL A 305 -4.05 8.67 3.29
CA VAL A 305 -4.14 8.25 1.89
C VAL A 305 -2.73 7.94 1.41
N PRO A 306 -2.39 6.68 1.11
CA PRO A 306 -1.03 6.33 0.71
C PRO A 306 -0.72 6.91 -0.67
N ALA A 307 0.36 7.68 -0.77
CA ALA A 307 0.79 8.31 -2.01
C ALA A 307 2.11 7.74 -2.57
N TYR A 308 2.21 7.66 -3.90
CA TYR A 308 3.31 7.01 -4.62
C TYR A 308 3.89 7.94 -5.70
N SER A 309 5.15 7.70 -6.09
CA SER A 309 5.87 8.51 -7.08
C SER A 309 5.66 8.06 -8.52
N SER A 310 5.06 6.88 -8.74
CA SER A 310 4.75 6.35 -10.06
C SER A 310 3.30 5.82 -10.15
N PRO A 311 2.68 5.87 -11.34
CA PRO A 311 1.40 5.19 -11.60
C PRO A 311 1.45 3.69 -11.29
N GLU A 312 2.59 3.06 -11.58
CA GLU A 312 2.79 1.63 -11.45
C GLU A 312 2.77 1.19 -9.97
N ASP A 313 3.45 1.95 -9.11
CA ASP A 313 3.50 1.64 -7.67
C ASP A 313 2.14 1.88 -7.02
N ALA A 314 1.41 2.91 -7.45
CA ALA A 314 0.02 3.12 -7.03
C ALA A 314 -0.90 1.95 -7.44
N ALA A 315 -0.75 1.43 -8.66
CA ALA A 315 -1.51 0.26 -9.13
C ALA A 315 -1.16 -1.01 -8.35
N LYS A 316 0.13 -1.30 -8.11
CA LYS A 316 0.58 -2.44 -7.30
C LYS A 316 0.09 -2.35 -5.86
N ALA A 317 0.12 -1.16 -5.27
CA ALA A 317 -0.44 -0.90 -3.95
C ALA A 317 -1.96 -1.18 -3.89
N MET A 318 -2.72 -0.71 -4.88
CA MET A 318 -4.15 -1.01 -5.01
C MET A 318 -4.38 -2.52 -5.18
N SER A 319 -3.54 -3.21 -5.94
CA SER A 319 -3.61 -4.67 -6.11
C SER A 319 -3.48 -5.42 -4.79
N ALA A 320 -2.67 -4.94 -3.84
CA ALA A 320 -2.59 -5.54 -2.51
C ALA A 320 -3.92 -5.43 -1.73
N LEU A 321 -4.58 -4.27 -1.79
CA LEU A 321 -5.89 -4.04 -1.16
C LEU A 321 -6.97 -4.95 -1.75
N VAL A 322 -6.96 -5.14 -3.08
CA VAL A 322 -7.86 -6.04 -3.81
C VAL A 322 -7.60 -7.51 -3.44
N ARG A 323 -6.34 -7.95 -3.50
CA ARG A 323 -5.96 -9.34 -3.16
C ARG A 323 -6.36 -9.69 -1.74
N TYR A 324 -6.13 -8.78 -0.80
CA TYR A 324 -6.50 -8.97 0.60
C TYR A 324 -8.02 -9.01 0.78
N GLY A 325 -8.76 -8.11 0.12
CA GLY A 325 -10.22 -8.11 0.13
C GLY A 325 -10.84 -9.41 -0.41
N HIS A 326 -10.38 -9.89 -1.56
CA HIS A 326 -10.79 -11.18 -2.11
C HIS A 326 -10.51 -12.35 -1.15
N TYR A 327 -9.35 -12.34 -0.51
CA TYR A 327 -9.03 -13.37 0.48
C TYR A 327 -10.01 -13.34 1.66
N LEU A 328 -10.28 -12.17 2.23
CA LEU A 328 -11.21 -12.01 3.34
C LEU A 328 -12.63 -12.45 2.95
N GLN A 329 -13.09 -12.13 1.74
CA GLN A 329 -14.39 -12.59 1.22
C GLN A 329 -14.44 -14.11 1.10
N LYS A 330 -13.40 -14.72 0.51
CA LYS A 330 -13.28 -16.18 0.40
C LYS A 330 -13.32 -16.88 1.76
N LYS A 331 -12.84 -16.21 2.81
CA LYS A 331 -12.83 -16.72 4.19
C LYS A 331 -14.05 -16.30 5.02
N GLY A 332 -15.00 -15.53 4.45
CA GLY A 332 -16.17 -15.02 5.17
C GLY A 332 -15.82 -14.02 6.28
N ALA A 333 -14.66 -13.36 6.20
CA ALA A 333 -14.14 -12.45 7.22
C ALA A 333 -14.20 -10.96 6.82
N PHE A 334 -14.66 -10.65 5.59
CA PHE A 334 -14.62 -9.29 5.04
C PHE A 334 -15.43 -8.28 5.86
N GLU A 335 -16.70 -8.56 6.15
CA GLU A 335 -17.57 -7.60 6.86
C GLU A 335 -17.06 -7.34 8.29
N ALA A 336 -16.67 -8.39 9.02
CA ALA A 336 -16.09 -8.25 10.37
C ALA A 336 -14.77 -7.45 10.38
N TYR A 337 -13.93 -7.63 9.34
CA TYR A 337 -12.73 -6.82 9.17
C TYR A 337 -13.08 -5.35 8.93
N MET A 338 -14.04 -5.07 8.03
CA MET A 338 -14.47 -3.71 7.69
C MET A 338 -15.04 -2.96 8.89
N GLU A 339 -15.90 -3.60 9.69
CA GLU A 339 -16.43 -3.03 10.93
C GLU A 339 -15.32 -2.61 11.89
N THR A 340 -14.33 -3.49 12.09
CA THR A 340 -13.17 -3.22 12.94
C THR A 340 -12.33 -2.06 12.38
N PHE A 341 -12.04 -2.09 11.08
CA PHE A 341 -11.23 -1.06 10.42
C PHE A 341 -11.88 0.32 10.49
N GLN A 342 -13.19 0.43 10.20
CA GLN A 342 -13.93 1.69 10.29
C GLN A 342 -13.96 2.24 11.72
N HIS A 343 -14.16 1.37 12.72
CA HIS A 343 -14.15 1.77 14.13
C HIS A 343 -12.80 2.36 14.54
N GLU A 344 -11.70 1.71 14.15
CA GLU A 344 -10.35 2.21 14.40
C GLU A 344 -10.06 3.51 13.65
N ARG A 345 -10.48 3.61 12.39
CA ARG A 345 -10.27 4.82 11.57
C ARG A 345 -10.98 6.04 12.15
N LYS A 346 -12.23 5.87 12.63
CA LYS A 346 -12.99 6.94 13.30
C LYS A 346 -12.29 7.42 14.57
N LYS A 347 -11.74 6.51 15.39
CA LYS A 347 -10.96 6.88 16.57
C LYS A 347 -9.72 7.69 16.22
N SER A 348 -8.96 7.29 15.19
CA SER A 348 -7.76 8.03 14.77
C SER A 348 -8.09 9.42 14.23
N TYR A 349 -9.14 9.57 13.42
CA TYR A 349 -9.51 10.86 12.83
C TYR A 349 -10.04 11.88 13.85
N CYS A 350 -10.68 11.44 14.94
CA CYS A 350 -11.09 12.31 16.04
C CYS A 350 -9.91 12.84 16.88
N VAL A 351 -8.71 12.28 16.76
CA VAL A 351 -7.50 12.69 17.51
C VAL A 351 -6.62 13.65 16.69
N THR A 352 -6.74 13.64 15.36
CA THR A 352 -6.00 14.53 14.45
C THR A 352 -6.71 15.84 14.09
N LYS A 353 -7.97 16.01 14.53
CA LYS A 353 -8.66 17.31 14.56
C LYS A 353 -8.53 17.93 15.94
#